data_AF-A0A956V133-F1
#
_entry.id   AF-A0A956V133-F1
#
_cell.length_a   1.000
_cell.length_b   1.000
_cell.length_c   1.000
_cell.angle_alpha   90.00
_cell.angle_beta   90.00
_cell.angle_gamma   90.00
#
_symmetry.space_group_name_H-M   'P 1'
#
loop_
_entity.id
_entity.type
_entity.pdbx_description
1 polymer ?
#
loop_
_entity_poly.entity_id
_entity_poly.type
_entity_poly.pdbx_seq_one_letter_code
_entity_poly.pdbx_strand_id
1 'polypeptide(L)'
;MSTSPRIVVVGPCASGKSTLVARLREHGHDAHAVAQEHSAVKDLWQRRSPDVLIALDVSLDVVRQRRSPDWLESVYERQYERLAAAYAAADMVIDSAAYDADQVLAMVEAFLADLS
;
A
#
# COMPACT_ATOMS: atom_id res chain seq x y z
N MET A 1 19.39 4.12 20.34
CA MET A 1 19.27 3.38 19.07
C MET A 1 18.05 3.92 18.38
N SER A 2 18.19 4.63 17.25
CA SER A 2 17.03 4.99 16.44
C SER A 2 16.58 3.71 15.74
N THR A 3 15.47 3.13 16.17
CA THR A 3 14.83 2.02 15.48
C THR A 3 14.28 2.54 14.15
N SER A 4 14.60 1.85 13.04
CA SER A 4 14.00 2.16 11.74
C SER A 4 12.46 2.13 11.86
N PRO A 5 11.73 3.12 11.34
CA PRO A 5 10.28 3.18 11.47
C PRO A 5 9.65 1.96 10.79
N ARG A 6 8.64 1.37 11.42
CA ARG A 6 7.86 0.30 10.83
C ARG A 6 6.88 0.86 9.81
N ILE A 7 7.08 0.46 8.56
CA ILE A 7 6.26 0.86 7.42
C ILE A 7 5.25 -0.25 7.12
N VAL A 8 3.97 0.09 7.11
CA VAL A 8 2.90 -0.81 6.64
C VAL A 8 2.35 -0.29 5.33
N VAL A 9 2.24 -1.17 4.34
CA VAL A 9 1.72 -0.87 3.00
C VAL A 9 0.37 -1.56 2.80
N VAL A 10 -0.64 -0.78 2.45
CA VAL A 10 -2.02 -1.21 2.13
C VAL A 10 -2.42 -0.73 0.72
N GLY A 11 -3.60 -1.15 0.25
CA GLY A 11 -4.09 -0.85 -1.10
C GLY A 11 -4.87 -2.02 -1.70
N PRO A 12 -5.60 -1.84 -2.82
CA PRO A 12 -6.35 -2.91 -3.45
C PRO A 12 -5.42 -3.93 -4.12
N CYS A 13 -6.00 -5.02 -4.61
CA CYS A 13 -5.31 -5.98 -5.45
C CYS A 13 -4.66 -5.28 -6.66
N ALA A 14 -3.49 -5.76 -7.06
CA ALA A 14 -2.72 -5.24 -8.19
C ALA A 14 -2.17 -3.80 -8.04
N SER A 15 -2.25 -3.19 -6.85
CA SER A 15 -1.62 -1.89 -6.58
C SER A 15 -0.09 -1.94 -6.37
N GLY A 16 0.53 -3.13 -6.39
CA GLY A 16 1.99 -3.25 -6.27
C GLY A 16 2.55 -3.31 -4.84
N LYS A 17 1.70 -3.51 -3.82
CA LYS A 17 2.12 -3.61 -2.40
C LYS A 17 3.32 -4.52 -2.16
N SER A 18 3.28 -5.74 -2.71
CA SER A 18 4.35 -6.73 -2.54
C SER A 18 5.66 -6.27 -3.20
N THR A 19 5.56 -5.60 -4.35
CA THR A 19 6.72 -5.04 -5.06
C THR A 19 7.35 -3.93 -4.23
N LEU A 20 6.57 -2.95 -3.78
CA LEU A 20 7.09 -1.86 -2.96
C LEU A 20 7.74 -2.38 -1.67
N VAL A 21 7.08 -3.31 -0.96
CA VAL A 21 7.63 -3.88 0.28
C VAL A 21 8.91 -4.67 0.05
N ALA A 22 9.02 -5.43 -1.05
CA ALA A 22 10.27 -6.12 -1.39
C ALA A 22 11.41 -5.11 -1.59
N ARG A 23 11.18 -4.06 -2.37
CA ARG A 23 12.17 -3.02 -2.65
C ARG A 23 12.59 -2.22 -1.42
N LEU A 24 11.63 -1.81 -0.58
CA LEU A 24 11.92 -1.15 0.70
C LEU A 24 12.80 -2.02 1.61
N ARG A 25 12.54 -3.34 1.65
CA ARG A 25 13.36 -4.28 2.44
C ARG A 25 14.76 -4.45 1.86
N GLU A 26 14.89 -4.53 0.54
CA GLU A 26 16.19 -4.55 -0.15
C GLU A 26 17.03 -3.32 0.19
N HIS A 27 16.38 -2.17 0.42
CA HIS A 27 17.00 -0.92 0.83
C HIS A 27 17.16 -0.75 2.36
N GLY A 28 16.80 -1.77 3.16
CA GLY A 28 17.05 -1.81 4.60
C GLY A 28 15.93 -1.26 5.49
N HIS A 29 14.74 -1.00 4.95
CA HIS A 29 13.59 -0.54 5.74
C HIS A 29 12.78 -1.69 6.39
N ASP A 30 12.18 -1.43 7.56
CA ASP A 30 11.21 -2.35 8.20
C ASP A 30 9.82 -2.24 7.56
N ALA A 31 9.65 -2.83 6.36
CA ALA A 31 8.41 -2.72 5.59
C ALA A 31 7.57 -4.00 5.61
N HIS A 32 6.24 -3.87 5.66
CA HIS A 32 5.28 -4.98 5.62
C HIS A 32 4.04 -4.66 4.79
N ALA A 33 3.62 -5.59 3.93
CA ALA A 33 2.32 -5.50 3.28
C ALA A 33 1.23 -6.08 4.19
N VAL A 34 0.05 -5.47 4.21
CA VAL A 34 -1.14 -6.03 4.85
C VAL A 34 -2.24 -6.19 3.81
N ALA A 35 -2.83 -7.39 3.77
CA ALA A 35 -3.96 -7.74 2.91
C ALA A 35 -5.29 -7.19 3.45
N GLN A 36 -5.34 -5.90 3.76
CA GLN A 36 -6.49 -5.20 4.34
C GLN A 36 -7.73 -5.33 3.43
N GLU A 37 -7.52 -5.33 2.12
CA GLU A 37 -8.55 -5.46 1.08
C GLU A 37 -9.32 -6.81 1.15
N HIS A 38 -8.74 -7.80 1.82
CA HIS A 38 -9.31 -9.14 2.00
C HIS A 38 -9.88 -9.39 3.41
N SER A 39 -9.82 -8.40 4.29
CA SER A 39 -10.22 -8.54 5.69
C SER A 39 -11.56 -7.87 5.99
N ALA A 40 -12.38 -8.49 6.84
CA ALA A 40 -13.56 -7.83 7.42
C ALA A 40 -13.20 -6.94 8.64
N VAL A 41 -12.00 -7.12 9.21
CA VAL A 41 -11.47 -6.28 10.29
C VAL A 41 -11.00 -4.97 9.68
N LYS A 42 -11.68 -3.87 10.00
CA LYS A 42 -11.46 -2.54 9.39
C LYS A 42 -10.05 -1.98 9.59
N ASP A 43 -9.40 -2.37 10.68
CA ASP A 43 -8.12 -1.89 11.17
C ASP A 43 -7.07 -3.00 11.26
N LEU A 44 -7.15 -4.02 10.40
CA LEU A 44 -6.18 -5.13 10.40
C LEU A 44 -4.73 -4.62 10.29
N TRP A 45 -4.53 -3.53 9.55
CA TRP A 45 -3.24 -2.84 9.43
C TRP A 45 -2.65 -2.37 10.77
N GLN A 46 -3.49 -1.98 11.74
CA GLN A 46 -3.04 -1.52 13.06
C GLN A 46 -2.40 -2.63 13.89
N ARG A 47 -2.71 -3.90 13.61
CA ARG A 47 -2.13 -5.05 14.35
C ARG A 47 -0.62 -5.19 14.15
N ARG A 48 -0.05 -4.50 13.15
CA ARG A 48 1.39 -4.42 12.93
C ARG A 48 2.04 -3.29 13.74
N SER A 49 1.27 -2.42 14.37
CA SER A 49 1.75 -1.21 15.04
C SER A 49 2.66 -0.38 14.12
N PRO A 50 2.15 0.13 12.97
CA PRO A 50 2.94 0.95 12.08
C PRO A 50 3.35 2.27 12.73
N ASP A 51 4.57 2.70 12.48
CA ASP A 51 5.00 4.09 12.64
C ASP A 51 4.60 4.92 11.41
N VAL A 52 4.54 4.28 10.23
CA VAL A 52 4.14 4.87 8.95
C VAL A 52 3.20 3.93 8.21
N LEU A 53 2.06 4.45 7.73
CA LEU A 53 1.09 3.77 6.89
C LEU A 53 1.06 4.37 5.48
N ILE A 54 1.41 3.56 4.48
CA ILE A 54 1.40 3.93 3.07
C ILE A 54 0.26 3.21 2.36
N ALA A 55 -0.58 3.94 1.64
CA ALA A 55 -1.63 3.37 0.79
C ALA A 55 -1.25 3.50 -0.69
N LEU A 56 -1.27 2.38 -1.40
CA LEU A 56 -1.16 2.37 -2.86
C LEU A 56 -2.56 2.29 -3.46
N ASP A 57 -2.82 3.15 -4.44
CA ASP A 57 -4.10 3.23 -5.14
C ASP A 57 -3.95 2.83 -6.62
N VAL A 58 -5.04 2.33 -7.21
CA VAL A 58 -5.17 2.03 -8.65
C VAL A 58 -6.65 2.03 -9.08
N SER A 59 -6.93 2.47 -10.30
CA SER A 59 -8.29 2.35 -10.86
C SER A 59 -8.68 0.90 -11.18
N LEU A 60 -9.98 0.63 -11.28
CA LEU A 60 -10.50 -0.67 -11.72
C LEU A 60 -9.92 -1.10 -13.08
N ASP A 61 -9.75 -0.16 -14.01
CA ASP A 61 -9.17 -0.45 -15.32
C ASP A 61 -7.73 -0.96 -15.21
N VAL A 62 -6.93 -0.36 -14.31
CA VAL A 62 -5.57 -0.81 -14.04
C VAL A 62 -5.57 -2.19 -13.39
N VAL A 63 -6.51 -2.46 -12.47
CA VAL A 63 -6.67 -3.80 -11.89
C VAL A 63 -6.99 -4.83 -12.98
N ARG A 64 -7.92 -4.50 -13.89
CA ARG A 64 -8.28 -5.37 -15.01
C ARG A 64 -7.11 -5.65 -15.95
N GLN A 65 -6.33 -4.63 -16.26
CA GLN A 65 -5.12 -4.77 -17.08
C GLN A 65 -4.05 -5.64 -16.39
N ARG A 66 -3.82 -5.46 -15.08
CA ARG A 66 -2.76 -6.16 -14.34
C ARG A 66 -3.15 -7.57 -13.88
N ARG A 67 -4.44 -7.88 -13.74
CA ARG A 67 -4.94 -9.18 -13.21
C ARG A 67 -5.76 -9.96 -14.22
N SER A 68 -6.90 -9.42 -14.63
CA SER A 68 -7.82 -10.08 -15.56
C SER A 68 -8.87 -9.06 -16.05
N PRO A 69 -9.15 -9.00 -17.37
CA PRO A 69 -10.22 -8.17 -17.91
C PRO A 69 -11.59 -8.41 -17.26
N ASP A 70 -11.83 -9.64 -16.79
CA ASP A 70 -13.08 -10.07 -16.16
C ASP A 70 -13.18 -9.71 -14.67
N TRP A 71 -12.26 -8.88 -14.15
CA TRP A 71 -12.31 -8.47 -12.75
C TRP A 71 -13.63 -7.74 -12.45
N LEU A 72 -14.36 -8.27 -11.48
CA LEU A 72 -15.68 -7.78 -11.12
C LEU A 72 -15.57 -6.44 -10.39
N GLU A 73 -16.39 -5.49 -10.82
CA GLU A 73 -16.52 -4.17 -10.18
C GLU A 73 -16.94 -4.30 -8.72
N SER A 74 -17.89 -5.19 -8.40
CA SER A 74 -18.30 -5.44 -7.02
C SER A 74 -17.18 -5.96 -6.10
N VAL A 75 -16.21 -6.71 -6.65
CA VAL A 75 -15.02 -7.16 -5.91
C VAL A 75 -14.05 -6.00 -5.71
N TYR A 76 -13.94 -5.09 -6.67
CA TYR A 76 -13.17 -3.86 -6.54
C TYR A 76 -13.78 -2.93 -5.49
N GLU A 77 -15.06 -2.61 -5.58
CA GLU A 77 -15.77 -1.77 -4.62
C GLU A 77 -15.65 -2.31 -3.19
N ARG A 78 -15.85 -3.62 -3.01
CA ARG A 78 -15.71 -4.26 -1.69
C ARG A 78 -14.32 -4.11 -1.09
N GLN A 79 -13.27 -4.10 -1.92
CA GLN A 79 -11.91 -3.85 -1.44
C GLN A 79 -11.77 -2.42 -0.94
N TYR A 80 -12.31 -1.43 -1.66
CA TYR A 80 -12.27 -0.02 -1.25
C TYR A 80 -13.04 0.22 0.03
N GLU A 81 -14.22 -0.38 0.20
CA GLU A 81 -14.96 -0.32 1.46
C GLU A 81 -14.12 -0.83 2.65
N ARG A 82 -13.39 -1.92 2.46
CA ARG A 82 -12.52 -2.51 3.51
C ARG A 82 -11.25 -1.71 3.75
N LEU A 83 -10.77 -1.00 2.74
CA LEU A 83 -9.59 -0.15 2.81
C LEU A 83 -9.90 1.25 3.31
N ALA A 84 -11.17 1.68 3.35
CA ALA A 84 -11.57 3.05 3.66
C ALA A 84 -10.93 3.60 4.94
N ALA A 85 -10.92 2.80 6.02
CA ALA A 85 -10.29 3.20 7.28
C ALA A 85 -8.76 3.31 7.20
N ALA A 86 -8.13 2.50 6.34
CA ALA A 86 -6.68 2.55 6.12
C ALA A 86 -6.29 3.75 5.25
N TYR A 87 -7.05 4.05 4.18
CA TYR A 87 -6.83 5.26 3.38
C TYR A 87 -7.02 6.53 4.19
N ALA A 88 -8.05 6.60 5.05
CA ALA A 88 -8.29 7.76 5.91
C ALA A 88 -7.19 7.98 6.95
N ALA A 89 -6.44 6.94 7.30
CA ALA A 89 -5.35 6.97 8.27
C ALA A 89 -3.95 6.95 7.62
N ALA A 90 -3.86 6.88 6.30
CA ALA A 90 -2.59 6.76 5.61
C ALA A 90 -1.81 8.09 5.68
N ASP A 91 -0.53 8.00 6.01
CA ASP A 91 0.38 9.14 6.01
C ASP A 91 0.73 9.56 4.58
N MET A 92 0.71 8.61 3.65
CA MET A 92 0.94 8.83 2.23
C MET A 92 0.03 7.95 1.37
N VAL A 93 -0.59 8.53 0.35
CA VAL A 93 -1.36 7.82 -0.67
C VAL A 93 -0.71 8.04 -2.04
N ILE A 94 -0.46 6.95 -2.77
CA ILE A 94 0.22 6.99 -4.08
C ILE A 94 -0.65 6.31 -5.13
N ASP A 95 -1.00 7.01 -6.21
CA ASP A 95 -1.51 6.36 -7.43
C ASP A 95 -0.37 5.60 -8.12
N SER A 96 -0.28 4.30 -7.82
CA SER A 96 0.78 3.42 -8.32
C SER A 96 0.63 3.06 -9.80
N ALA A 97 -0.41 3.53 -10.48
CA ALA A 97 -0.56 3.36 -11.92
C ALA A 97 0.26 4.40 -12.71
N ALA A 98 0.49 5.57 -12.12
CA ALA A 98 1.18 6.69 -12.76
C ALA A 98 2.71 6.57 -12.76
N TYR A 99 3.26 5.57 -12.06
CA TYR A 99 4.68 5.45 -11.78
C TYR A 99 5.15 4.00 -11.92
N ASP A 100 6.43 3.83 -12.27
CA ASP A 100 7.09 2.53 -12.16
C ASP A 100 7.49 2.22 -10.69
N ALA A 101 7.99 1.01 -10.46
CA ALA A 101 8.33 0.57 -9.11
C ALA A 101 9.49 1.36 -8.47
N ASP A 102 10.45 1.85 -9.28
CA ASP A 102 11.59 2.63 -8.79
C ASP A 102 11.14 4.03 -8.38
N GLN A 103 10.27 4.63 -9.16
CA GLN A 103 9.65 5.92 -8.86
C GLN A 103 8.80 5.86 -7.58
N VAL A 104 7.98 4.82 -7.42
CA VAL A 104 7.20 4.62 -6.18
C VAL A 104 8.11 4.47 -4.97
N LEU A 105 9.19 3.68 -5.09
CA LEU A 105 10.18 3.54 -4.02
C LEU A 105 10.81 4.89 -3.66
N ALA A 106 11.30 5.64 -4.65
CA ALA A 106 11.96 6.92 -4.43
C ALA A 106 11.03 7.95 -3.77
N MET A 107 9.74 7.98 -4.13
CA MET A 107 8.75 8.83 -3.47
C MET A 107 8.58 8.48 -1.99
N VAL A 108 8.53 7.18 -1.67
CA VAL A 108 8.43 6.72 -0.28
C VAL A 108 9.70 7.04 0.49
N GLU A 109 10.89 6.79 -0.07
CA GLU A 109 12.16 7.10 0.60
C GLU A 109 12.32 8.61 0.87
N ALA A 110 11.92 9.46 -0.09
CA ALA A 110 11.90 10.90 0.10
C ALA A 110 10.96 11.30 1.25
N PHE A 111 9.74 10.75 1.27
CA PHE A 111 8.79 10.98 2.36
C PHE A 111 9.35 10.55 3.73
N LEU A 112 10.02 9.40 3.81
CA LEU A 112 10.62 8.90 5.05
C LEU A 112 11.78 9.77 5.53
N ALA A 113 12.57 10.34 4.61
CA ALA A 113 13.66 11.24 4.95
C ALA A 113 13.17 12.57 5.56
N ASP A 114 11.98 13.02 5.18
CA ASP A 114 11.37 14.24 5.71
C ASP A 114 10.78 14.06 7.14
N LEU A 115 10.64 12.81 7.62
CA LEU A 115 10.15 12.49 8.97
C LEU A 115 11.26 12.50 10.04
N SER A 116 12.53 12.55 9.63
CA SER A 116 13.71 12.54 10.51
C SER A 116 14.26 13.92 10.82
#